data_AF-A0A359KC89-F1
#
_entry.id   AF-A0A359KC89-F1
#
_cell.length_a   1.000
_cell.length_b   1.000
_cell.length_c   1.000
_cell.angle_alpha   90.00
_cell.angle_beta   90.00
_cell.angle_gamma   90.00
#
_symmetry.space_group_name_H-M   'P 1'
#
loop_
_entity.id
_entity.type
_entity.pdbx_description
1 polymer ?
#
loop_
_entity_poly.entity_id
_entity_poly.type
_entity_poly.pdbx_seq_one_letter_code
_entity_poly.pdbx_strand_id
1 'polypeptide(L)' 'RGAEVLKGELRAGEVMTGAEGRAIALMRLDRMDGDLTVEGRPVRVEKPGWIPDL' A
#
# COMPACT_ATOMS: atom_id res chain seq x y z
N ARG A 1 4.85 -14.53 -3.76
CA ARG A 1 4.92 -13.10 -4.18
C ARG A 1 3.49 -12.61 -4.28
N GLY A 2 3.20 -11.47 -3.66
CA GLY A 2 1.89 -10.84 -3.77
C GLY A 2 1.85 -9.76 -4.85
N ALA A 3 0.70 -9.11 -4.99
CA ALA A 3 0.48 -8.07 -5.97
C ALA A 3 1.31 -6.81 -5.66
N GLU A 4 1.77 -6.12 -6.70
CA GLU A 4 2.48 -4.86 -6.54
C GLU A 4 1.54 -3.75 -6.10
N VAL A 5 2.03 -2.92 -5.18
CA VAL A 5 1.43 -1.61 -4.90
C VAL A 5 2.17 -0.60 -5.75
N LEU A 6 1.46 0.17 -6.56
CA LEU A 6 2.01 1.14 -7.48
C LEU A 6 1.60 2.57 -7.12
N LYS A 7 2.48 3.53 -7.38
CA LYS A 7 2.23 4.97 -7.37
C LYS A 7 2.46 5.48 -8.80
N GLY A 8 1.39 5.54 -9.59
CA GLY A 8 1.51 5.60 -11.05
C GLY A 8 2.24 4.36 -11.58
N GLU A 9 3.33 4.55 -12.32
CA GLU A 9 4.18 3.46 -12.84
C GLU A 9 5.27 3.02 -11.84
N LEU A 10 5.43 3.72 -10.72
CA LEU A 10 6.49 3.44 -9.76
C LEU A 10 6.06 2.39 -8.74
N ARG A 11 6.87 1.35 -8.55
CA ARG A 11 6.66 0.41 -7.44
C ARG A 11 6.79 1.11 -6.09
N ALA A 12 5.74 0.99 -5.29
CA ALA A 12 5.62 1.50 -3.93
C ALA A 12 5.65 0.39 -2.88
N GLY A 13 5.25 -0.85 -3.22
CA GLY A 13 5.24 -1.96 -2.27
C GLY A 13 4.84 -3.30 -2.86
N GLU A 14 4.56 -4.27 -1.98
CA GLU A 14 4.03 -5.59 -2.31
C GLU A 14 3.02 -6.03 -1.24
N VAL A 15 1.86 -6.52 -1.66
CA VAL A 15 0.87 -7.12 -0.77
C VAL A 15 1.44 -8.41 -0.17
N MET A 16 1.32 -8.56 1.15
CA MET A 16 1.75 -9.76 1.87
C MET A 16 0.58 -10.70 2.13
N THR A 17 -0.53 -10.14 2.61
CA THR A 17 -1.77 -10.87 2.92
C THR A 17 -2.97 -10.00 2.58
N GLY A 18 -4.09 -10.64 2.23
CA GLY A 18 -5.35 -9.97 1.90
C GLY A 18 -6.53 -10.59 2.64
N ALA A 19 -7.50 -9.77 2.95
CA ALA A 19 -8.83 -10.13 3.42
C ALA A 19 -9.86 -9.28 2.66
N GLU A 20 -11.15 -9.56 2.84
CA GLU A 20 -12.20 -8.81 2.13
C GLU A 20 -12.09 -7.30 2.44
N GLY A 21 -11.81 -6.52 1.39
CA GLY A 21 -11.67 -5.07 1.46
C GLY A 21 -10.39 -4.53 2.11
N ARG A 22 -9.46 -5.37 2.60
CA ARG A 22 -8.22 -4.93 3.27
C ARG A 22 -7.03 -5.82 2.97
N ALA A 23 -5.83 -5.27 3.11
CA ALA A 23 -4.58 -6.01 2.93
C ALA A 23 -3.48 -5.47 3.85
N ILE A 24 -2.49 -6.31 4.12
CA ILE A 24 -1.20 -5.90 4.68
C ILE A 24 -0.19 -5.89 3.54
N ALA A 25 0.64 -4.86 3.45
CA ALA A 25 1.65 -4.71 2.42
C ALA A 25 2.99 -4.26 3.02
N LEU A 26 4.09 -4.70 2.41
CA LEU A 26 5.41 -4.14 2.64
C LEU A 26 5.57 -2.91 1.74
N MET A 27 5.80 -1.75 2.35
CA MET A 27 5.77 -0.46 1.66
C MET A 27 7.09 0.30 1.75
N ARG A 28 7.39 1.06 0.71
CA ARG A 28 8.38 2.12 0.72
C ARG A 28 7.81 3.37 1.41
N LEU A 29 8.49 3.85 2.45
CA LEU A 29 8.02 5.02 3.22
C LEU A 29 7.99 6.30 2.37
N ASP A 30 8.92 6.45 1.41
CA ASP A 30 8.98 7.60 0.51
C ASP A 30 7.87 7.62 -0.56
N ARG A 31 7.02 6.58 -0.61
CA ARG A 31 6.00 6.39 -1.66
C ARG A 31 4.67 5.84 -1.13
N MET A 32 4.43 5.96 0.17
CA MET A 32 3.24 5.40 0.83
C MET A 32 2.00 6.30 0.73
N ASP A 33 2.11 7.44 0.06
CA ASP A 33 1.12 8.50 -0.02
C ASP A 33 0.67 8.78 -1.47
N GLY A 34 -0.41 9.57 -1.60
CA GLY A 34 -1.01 9.92 -2.88
C GLY A 34 -1.83 8.80 -3.50
N ASP A 35 -1.93 8.82 -4.83
CA ASP A 35 -2.75 7.89 -5.60
C ASP A 35 -2.04 6.55 -5.76
N LEU A 36 -2.48 5.56 -4.98
CA LEU A 36 -1.93 4.21 -4.99
C LEU A 36 -2.89 3.24 -5.64
N THR A 37 -2.33 2.23 -6.33
CA THR A 37 -3.11 1.15 -6.92
C THR A 37 -2.54 -0.22 -6.60
N VAL A 38 -3.42 -1.22 -6.57
CA VAL A 38 -3.10 -2.65 -6.57
C VAL A 38 -3.94 -3.29 -7.66
N GLU A 39 -3.30 -3.89 -8.67
CA GLU A 39 -3.99 -4.46 -9.84
C GLU A 39 -4.95 -3.45 -10.50
N GLY A 40 -4.54 -2.18 -10.58
CA GLY A 40 -5.35 -1.08 -11.12
C GLY A 40 -6.49 -0.59 -10.21
N ARG A 41 -6.73 -1.24 -9.06
CA ARG A 41 -7.75 -0.79 -8.09
C ARG A 41 -7.16 0.27 -7.16
N PRO A 42 -7.85 1.39 -6.92
CA PRO A 42 -7.38 2.42 -6.01
C PRO A 42 -7.35 1.90 -4.57
N VAL A 43 -6.27 2.21 -3.86
CA VAL A 43 -6.10 1.85 -2.45
C VAL A 43 -5.55 3.04 -1.68
N ARG A 44 -5.64 2.99 -0.35
CA ARG A 44 -5.01 3.96 0.55
C ARG A 44 -4.24 3.23 1.64
N VAL A 45 -3.14 3.81 2.10
CA VAL A 45 -2.48 3.34 3.31
C VAL A 45 -3.24 3.85 4.52
N GLU A 46 -3.63 2.94 5.41
CA GLU A 46 -4.16 3.26 6.73
C GLU A 46 -3.05 3.02 7.75
N LYS A 47 -2.57 4.08 8.40
CA LYS A 47 -1.65 3.97 9.52
C LYS A 47 -2.47 3.62 10.78
N PRO A 48 -2.17 2.52 11.48
CA PRO A 48 -2.75 2.27 12.79
C PRO A 48 -2.44 3.44 13.75
N GLY A 49 -3.41 3.85 14.56
CA GLY A 49 -3.28 5.04 15.41
C GLY A 49 -2.20 4.99 16.51
N TRP A 50 -1.56 3.84 16.71
CA TRP A 50 -0.40 3.69 17.60
C TRP A 50 0.94 3.99 16.92
N ILE A 51 0.97 4.12 15.58
CA ILE A 51 2.15 4.58 14.85
C ILE A 51 2.16 6.12 14.90
N PRO A 52 3.20 6.75 15.46
CA PRO A 52 3.30 8.20 15.47
C PRO A 52 3.44 8.76 14.05
N ASP A 53 2.97 9.98 13.84
CA ASP A 53 3.29 10.73 12.63
C ASP A 53 4.81 11.01 12.62
N LEU A 54 5.46 10.65 11.51
CA LEU A 54 6.89 10.86 11.27
C LEU A 54 7.12 12.23 10.63
#